data_AF-A0A699VZ07-F1
#
_entry.id   AF-A0A699VZ07-F1
#
_cell.length_a   1.000
_cell.length_b   1.000
_cell.length_c   1.000
_cell.angle_alpha   90.00
_cell.angle_beta   90.00
_cell.angle_gamma   90.00
#
_symmetry.space_group_name_H-M   'P 1'
#
loop_
_entity.id
_entity.type
_entity.pdbx_description
1 polymer ?
#
loop_
_entity_poly.entity_id
_entity_poly.type
_entity_poly.pdbx_seq_one_letter_code
_entity_poly.pdbx_strand_id
1 'polypeptide(L)'
;KNKRDEENTVIRNKSRLVAKGYAQKEGVYFEESFAPIARLEAVRLFIAYAAHKSFTIYQMDAKTSFLYGPLKEEVYVNQPDGFVDPYHPDKVHRLKKALYGLKQAPRA
;
A
#
# COMPACT_ATOMS: atom_id res chain seq x y z
N LYS A 1 -11.62 10.27 8.98
CA LYS A 1 -11.99 10.43 10.41
C LYS A 1 -10.74 10.66 11.23
N ASN A 2 -10.63 11.80 11.89
CA ASN A 2 -9.48 12.16 12.70
C ASN A 2 -9.31 11.18 13.88
N LYS A 3 -8.06 10.94 14.29
CA LYS A 3 -7.77 10.20 15.51
C LYS A 3 -8.10 11.13 16.68
N ARG A 4 -8.87 10.62 17.63
CA ARG A 4 -9.20 11.29 18.89
C ARG A 4 -8.63 10.49 20.07
N ASP A 5 -8.39 11.15 21.19
CA ASP A 5 -8.09 10.53 22.48
C ASP A 5 -9.37 10.16 23.24
N GLU A 6 -9.22 9.74 24.50
CA GLU A 6 -10.31 9.34 25.39
C GLU A 6 -11.24 10.52 25.74
N GLU A 7 -10.72 11.75 25.71
CA GLU A 7 -11.47 12.99 25.96
C GLU A 7 -12.12 13.59 24.69
N ASN A 8 -12.11 12.83 23.58
CA ASN A 8 -12.59 13.26 22.26
C ASN A 8 -11.80 14.40 21.60
N THR A 9 -10.63 14.77 22.12
CA THR A 9 -9.77 15.78 21.51
C THR A 9 -9.05 15.21 20.30
N VAL A 10 -8.96 16.01 19.23
CA VAL A 10 -8.32 15.57 17.98
C VAL A 10 -6.80 15.55 18.13
N ILE A 11 -6.24 14.34 18.27
CA ILE A 11 -4.79 14.13 18.37
C ILE A 11 -4.10 14.00 17.01
N ARG A 12 -4.83 13.63 15.94
CA ARG A 12 -4.25 13.54 14.59
C ARG A 12 -5.28 13.62 13.48
N ASN A 13 -5.05 14.50 12.52
CA ASN A 13 -5.81 14.49 11.27
C ASN A 13 -5.42 13.26 10.43
N LYS A 14 -6.43 12.48 10.02
CA LYS A 14 -6.24 11.27 9.22
C LYS A 14 -6.90 11.47 7.86
N SER A 15 -6.07 11.67 6.85
CA SER A 15 -6.42 11.51 5.45
C SER A 15 -5.64 10.32 4.88
N ARG A 16 -6.25 9.60 3.94
CA ARG A 16 -5.59 8.54 3.18
C ARG A 16 -6.04 8.66 1.74
N LEU A 17 -5.08 8.76 0.83
CA LEU A 17 -5.33 8.55 -0.59
C LEU A 17 -5.15 7.06 -0.88
N VAL A 18 -6.19 6.43 -1.41
CA VAL A 18 -6.20 5.00 -1.74
C VAL A 18 -6.65 4.87 -3.18
N ALA A 19 -5.90 4.12 -3.97
CA ALA A 19 -6.28 3.82 -5.34
C ALA A 19 -7.51 2.89 -5.35
N LYS A 20 -8.41 3.11 -6.30
CA LYS A 20 -9.59 2.25 -6.52
C LYS A 20 -9.19 0.98 -7.27
N GLY A 21 -8.37 0.12 -6.65
CA GLY A 21 -7.86 -1.10 -7.27
C GLY A 21 -8.90 -2.08 -7.82
N TYR A 22 -10.11 -2.06 -7.26
CA TYR A 22 -11.24 -2.85 -7.76
C TYR A 22 -11.70 -2.41 -9.16
N ALA A 23 -11.39 -1.18 -9.56
CA ALA A 23 -11.69 -0.65 -10.89
C ALA A 23 -10.56 -0.94 -11.90
N GLN A 24 -9.42 -1.48 -11.45
CA GLN A 24 -8.36 -1.91 -12.35
C GLN A 24 -8.75 -3.21 -13.06
N LYS A 25 -8.48 -3.28 -14.37
CA LYS A 25 -8.71 -4.43 -15.24
C LYS A 25 -7.36 -5.03 -15.58
N GLU A 26 -7.22 -6.32 -15.32
CA GLU A 26 -6.05 -7.10 -15.68
C GLU A 26 -5.85 -7.08 -17.21
N GLY A 27 -4.60 -7.04 -17.66
CA GLY A 27 -4.23 -6.93 -19.08
C GLY A 27 -4.45 -5.54 -19.69
N VAL A 28 -5.06 -4.59 -18.97
CA VAL A 28 -5.24 -3.20 -19.42
C VAL A 28 -4.51 -2.22 -18.51
N TYR A 29 -4.74 -2.31 -17.20
CA TYR A 29 -4.19 -1.36 -16.21
C TYR A 29 -3.10 -1.97 -15.31
N PHE A 30 -2.91 -3.28 -15.39
CA PHE A 30 -1.79 -4.02 -14.79
C PHE A 30 -1.69 -5.40 -15.46
N GLU A 31 -0.50 -5.99 -15.50
CA GLU A 31 -0.27 -7.32 -16.08
C GLU A 31 -0.42 -8.44 -15.04
N GLU A 32 0.11 -8.24 -13.83
CA GLU A 32 0.11 -9.26 -12.78
C GLU A 32 -0.24 -8.65 -11.41
N SER A 33 -1.05 -9.36 -10.62
CA SER A 33 -1.28 -9.03 -9.22
C SER A 33 -0.25 -9.75 -8.33
N PHE A 34 0.46 -9.00 -7.49
CA PHE A 34 1.44 -9.56 -6.56
C PHE A 34 0.87 -9.59 -5.15
N ALA A 35 1.01 -10.71 -4.47
CA ALA A 35 0.82 -10.82 -3.04
C ALA A 35 2.10 -11.40 -2.42
N PRO A 36 2.90 -10.61 -1.66
CA PRO A 36 4.10 -11.11 -1.00
C PRO A 36 3.67 -11.92 0.23
N ILE A 37 3.09 -13.09 -0.01
CA ILE A 37 2.76 -14.04 1.04
C ILE A 37 3.91 -15.04 1.11
N ALA A 38 4.68 -14.98 2.19
CA ALA A 38 5.64 -16.03 2.48
C ALA A 38 4.89 -17.36 2.58
N ARG A 39 5.37 -18.38 1.87
CA ARG A 39 4.80 -19.73 1.94
C ARG A 39 4.88 -20.24 3.38
N LEU A 40 3.79 -20.83 3.88
CA LEU A 40 3.73 -21.29 5.27
C LEU A 40 4.81 -22.33 5.57
N GLU A 41 5.17 -23.15 4.59
CA GLU A 41 6.26 -24.13 4.68
C GLU A 41 7.60 -23.46 4.95
N ALA A 42 7.89 -22.36 4.24
CA ALA A 42 9.14 -21.61 4.42
C ALA A 42 9.17 -20.91 5.78
N VAL A 43 8.03 -20.35 6.22
CA VAL A 43 7.91 -19.73 7.55
C VAL A 43 8.12 -20.77 8.66
N ARG A 44 7.51 -21.95 8.53
CA ARG A 44 7.68 -23.06 9.49
C ARG A 44 9.12 -23.54 9.55
N LEU A 45 9.78 -23.72 8.40
CA LEU A 45 11.18 -24.12 8.33
C LEU A 45 12.08 -23.06 9.00
N PHE A 46 11.85 -21.78 8.72
CA PHE A 46 12.59 -20.69 9.34
C PHE A 46 12.46 -20.70 10.87
N ILE A 47 11.23 -20.85 11.40
CA ILE A 47 10.99 -20.91 12.85
C ILE A 47 11.66 -22.14 13.46
N ALA A 48 11.52 -23.32 12.84
CA ALA A 48 12.15 -24.55 13.32
C ALA A 48 13.68 -24.43 13.37
N TYR A 49 14.28 -23.83 12.35
CA TYR A 49 15.72 -23.59 12.29
C TYR A 49 16.18 -22.58 13.35
N ALA A 50 15.46 -21.48 13.51
CA ALA A 50 15.75 -20.48 14.54
C ALA A 50 15.67 -21.10 15.95
N ALA A 51 14.66 -21.92 16.22
CA ALA A 51 14.53 -22.65 17.48
C ALA A 51 15.71 -23.62 17.70
N HIS A 52 16.12 -24.38 16.67
CA HIS A 52 17.26 -25.29 16.74
C HIS A 52 18.60 -24.57 17.01
N LYS A 53 18.76 -23.34 16.52
CA LYS A 53 19.95 -22.51 16.72
C LYS A 53 19.85 -21.57 17.92
N SER A 54 18.76 -21.63 18.69
CA SER A 54 18.47 -20.71 19.80
C SER A 54 18.51 -19.23 19.39
N PHE A 55 18.07 -18.92 18.18
CA PHE A 55 18.00 -17.55 17.67
C PHE A 55 16.73 -16.85 18.16
N THR A 56 16.86 -15.57 18.50
CA THR A 56 15.72 -14.71 18.78
C THR A 56 15.12 -14.21 17.46
N ILE A 57 13.82 -14.42 17.28
CA ILE A 57 13.07 -13.89 16.13
C ILE A 57 12.44 -12.55 16.53
N TYR A 58 12.61 -11.54 15.68
CA TYR A 58 11.93 -10.26 15.81
C TYR A 58 10.91 -10.11 14.67
N GLN A 59 9.70 -9.67 15.01
CA GLN A 59 8.67 -9.34 14.03
C GLN A 59 8.54 -7.82 13.94
N MET A 60 8.54 -7.29 12.73
CA MET A 60 8.32 -5.87 12.47
C MET A 60 7.23 -5.71 11.41
N ASP A 61 6.19 -4.94 11.74
CA ASP A 61 5.17 -4.50 10.78
C ASP A 61 5.56 -3.15 10.19
N ALA A 62 5.93 -3.15 8.91
CA ALA A 62 6.29 -1.95 8.19
C ALA A 62 5.03 -1.20 7.71
N LYS A 63 4.56 -0.26 8.54
CA LYS A 63 3.34 0.54 8.28
C LYS A 63 3.35 1.35 6.98
N THR A 64 4.51 1.54 6.35
CA THR A 64 4.66 2.38 5.16
C THR A 64 5.39 1.69 3.99
N SER A 65 5.60 0.38 4.05
CA SER A 65 6.35 -0.35 3.02
C SER A 65 5.82 -0.07 1.60
N PHE A 66 4.50 -0.09 1.41
CA PHE A 66 3.87 0.19 0.12
C PHE A 66 3.97 1.64 -0.35
N LEU A 67 4.13 2.63 0.54
CA LEU A 67 4.07 4.05 0.18
C LEU A 67 5.41 4.63 -0.29
N TYR A 68 6.49 3.88 -0.15
CA TYR A 68 7.84 4.32 -0.55
C TYR A 68 8.41 3.53 -1.73
N GLY A 69 7.79 2.42 -2.13
CA GLY A 69 8.19 1.65 -3.29
C GLY A 69 8.03 2.46 -4.59
N PRO A 70 9.08 2.57 -5.43
CA PRO A 70 8.95 3.14 -6.76
C PRO A 70 8.03 2.26 -7.64
N LEU A 71 7.12 2.88 -8.37
CA LEU A 71 6.35 2.17 -9.39
C LEU A 71 7.23 1.97 -10.62
N LYS A 72 7.34 0.72 -11.09
CA LYS A 72 7.98 0.41 -12.38
C LYS A 72 7.11 0.84 -13.56
N GLU A 73 5.80 0.81 -13.36
CA GLU A 73 4.79 1.12 -14.38
C GLU A 73 4.33 2.58 -14.25
N GLU A 74 3.96 3.20 -15.38
CA GLU A 74 3.30 4.50 -15.35
C GLU A 74 1.82 4.35 -15.00
N VAL A 75 1.47 4.78 -13.79
CA VAL A 75 0.09 4.74 -13.30
C VAL A 75 -0.46 6.15 -13.16
N TYR A 76 -1.65 6.36 -13.74
CA TYR A 76 -2.41 7.59 -13.59
C TYR A 76 -3.63 7.36 -12.71
N VAL A 77 -3.99 8.37 -11.91
CA VAL A 77 -5.19 8.36 -11.08
C VAL A 77 -6.01 9.62 -11.33
N ASN A 78 -7.32 9.47 -11.26
CA ASN A 78 -8.22 10.62 -11.25
C ASN A 78 -7.93 11.51 -10.05
N GLN A 79 -8.27 12.80 -10.20
CA GLN A 79 -8.16 13.75 -9.11
C GLN A 79 -9.01 13.31 -7.92
N PRO A 80 -8.51 13.43 -6.68
CA PRO A 80 -9.27 13.04 -5.50
C PRO A 80 -10.51 13.92 -5.35
N ASP A 81 -11.61 13.31 -4.91
CA ASP A 81 -12.84 14.04 -4.61
C ASP A 81 -12.53 15.14 -3.57
N GLY A 82 -12.94 16.37 -3.88
CA GLY A 82 -12.67 17.56 -3.05
C GLY A 82 -11.30 18.24 -3.30
N PHE A 83 -10.49 17.72 -4.22
CA PHE A 83 -9.19 18.29 -4.61
C PHE A 83 -9.05 18.44 -6.14
N VAL A 84 -10.17 18.56 -6.86
CA VAL A 84 -10.18 18.76 -8.32
C VAL A 84 -9.74 20.19 -8.67
N ASP A 85 -8.79 20.33 -9.59
CA ASP A 85 -8.35 21.61 -10.14
C ASP A 85 -9.50 22.26 -10.94
N PRO A 86 -9.98 23.46 -10.54
CA PRO A 86 -11.09 24.12 -11.22
C PRO A 86 -10.75 24.56 -12.65
N TYR A 87 -9.46 24.75 -12.97
CA TYR A 87 -9.02 25.14 -14.31
C TYR A 87 -8.77 23.92 -15.21
N HIS A 88 -8.57 22.74 -14.61
CA HIS A 88 -8.27 21.52 -15.34
C HIS A 88 -8.99 20.31 -14.71
N PRO A 89 -10.33 20.29 -14.73
CA PRO A 89 -11.10 19.25 -14.06
C PRO A 89 -10.85 17.85 -14.63
N ASP A 90 -10.52 17.77 -15.92
CA ASP A 90 -10.37 16.51 -16.65
C ASP A 90 -8.95 15.93 -16.59
N LYS A 91 -8.00 16.63 -15.95
CA LYS A 91 -6.63 16.12 -15.82
C LYS A 91 -6.55 14.97 -14.82
N VAL A 92 -5.55 14.13 -15.01
CA VAL A 92 -5.19 13.02 -14.13
C VAL A 92 -3.80 13.22 -13.54
N HIS A 93 -3.54 12.64 -12.38
CA HIS A 93 -2.23 12.69 -11.73
C HIS A 93 -1.43 11.43 -12.03
N ARG A 94 -0.16 11.61 -12.42
CA ARG A 94 0.80 10.50 -12.51
C ARG A 94 1.35 10.17 -11.13
N LEU A 95 1.26 8.90 -10.73
CA LEU A 95 1.84 8.42 -9.49
C LEU A 95 3.36 8.23 -9.63
N LYS A 96 4.12 8.78 -8.69
CA LYS A 96 5.58 8.56 -8.59
C LYS A 96 5.94 7.41 -7.65
N LYS A 97 5.01 7.04 -6.76
CA LYS A 97 5.17 6.01 -5.73
C LYS A 97 3.92 5.17 -5.67
N ALA A 98 4.06 3.93 -5.20
CA ALA A 98 2.94 3.06 -5.03
C ALA A 98 1.96 3.61 -3.97
N LEU A 99 0.67 3.44 -4.25
CA LEU A 99 -0.41 3.76 -3.33
C LEU A 99 -1.10 2.47 -2.88
N TYR A 100 -1.67 2.51 -1.68
CA TYR A 100 -2.56 1.44 -1.24
C TYR A 100 -3.69 1.22 -2.24
N GLY A 101 -4.07 -0.03 -2.43
CA GLY A 101 -5.16 -0.42 -3.31
C GLY A 101 -4.73 -0.68 -4.75
N LEU A 102 -3.54 -0.26 -5.20
CA LEU A 102 -3.05 -0.69 -6.52
C LEU A 102 -2.76 -2.20 -6.50
N LYS A 103 -3.17 -2.91 -7.57
CA LYS A 103 -2.95 -4.36 -7.71
C LYS A 103 -1.47 -4.72 -7.82
N GLN A 104 -0.66 -3.81 -8.38
CA GLN A 104 0.79 -3.95 -8.54
C GLN A 104 1.62 -3.32 -7.39
N ALA A 105 1.01 -2.57 -6.45
CA ALA A 105 1.75 -1.93 -5.35
C ALA A 105 2.63 -2.88 -4.53
N PRO A 106 2.26 -4.15 -4.30
CA PRO A 106 3.11 -5.07 -3.54
C PRO A 106 4.44 -5.47 -4.19
N ARG A 107 4.67 -5.09 -5.46
CA ARG A 107 5.94 -5.27 -6.17
C ARG A 107 6.91 -4.10 -5.98
N ALA A 108 6.37 -2.94 -5.59
CA ALA A 108 7.11 -1.68 -5.55
C ALA A 108 8.14 -1.63 -4.42
#